data_AF-A0A834WBZ2-F1
#
_entry.id   AF-A0A834WBZ2-F1
#
_cell.length_a   1.000
_cell.length_b   1.000
_cell.length_c   1.000
_cell.angle_alpha   90.00
_cell.angle_beta   90.00
_cell.angle_gamma   90.00
#
_symmetry.space_group_name_H-M   'P 1'
#
loop_
_entity.id
_entity.type
_entity.pdbx_description
1 polymer ?
#
loop_
_entity_poly.entity_id
_entity_poly.type
_entity_poly.pdbx_seq_one_letter_code
_entity_poly.pdbx_strand_id
1 'polypeptide(L)'
;MHLSENEGIENNAFVVTGGLGFLGSALCLELLRRGARQVRAFDLRSSSPWSTLLTHKGVQCIRGDIVRKQDVERAFRGADCVFHLASFGMSGKEMLQFGRIDDVNITGTCHVLDACLHHGIKRLVYVSTYNVVFGGQQIINGNETLPYFPLDDHVDPYGRSKSIAEQLVLKYNGRPFKNKNGNCLCTCVLRPAAIYGPGEERHLPRIITLARLGLLLFRIGDHRVKSDWVYVDNLVLSLILASMGLLDDKPGNGEPPIAAGQAYFISDGSPVNTFEFIQPLLRSLGYQLPNSSLSVDHALVLGKVFWVVYTILYPCLNCWWLPQPFILPSEVHKVGVTHYFSYLKAKEEIGYVPMVTPREGMSATISYWQERKRRTLDGPTIYVWLFCVIGMVSLYSAAFLPDIGLVPRIRDISLFFFRSLWMTRLVFFLSAAAHIIEAFFAWHLAKRVDPANASGWFWQTFVLGFFSLRFLLKRASE
;
A
#
# COMPACT_ATOMS: atom_id res chain seq x y z
N MET A 1 -18.25 18.36 21.02
CA MET A 1 -17.04 19.12 21.40
C MET A 1 -17.03 20.43 20.65
N HIS A 2 -16.91 21.57 21.33
CA HIS A 2 -16.51 22.85 20.72
C HIS A 2 -15.03 23.07 20.99
N LEU A 3 -14.19 22.16 20.51
CA LEU A 3 -12.73 22.35 20.54
C LEU A 3 -12.33 23.21 19.34
N SER A 4 -11.38 24.12 19.51
CA SER A 4 -10.79 24.81 18.36
C SER A 4 -10.04 23.80 17.46
N GLU A 5 -9.88 24.10 16.16
CA GLU A 5 -9.26 23.17 15.20
C GLU A 5 -7.85 22.68 15.62
N ASN A 6 -7.14 23.45 16.45
CA ASN A 6 -5.77 23.17 16.88
C ASN A 6 -5.64 22.74 18.36
N GLU A 7 -6.76 22.60 19.06
CA GLU A 7 -6.74 22.35 20.51
C GLU A 7 -6.05 21.03 20.86
N GLY A 8 -5.17 21.06 21.86
CA GLY A 8 -4.35 19.90 22.25
C GLY A 8 -3.30 19.48 21.21
N ILE A 9 -3.13 20.24 20.12
CA ILE A 9 -2.04 20.10 19.16
C ILE A 9 -0.98 21.18 19.38
N GLU A 10 -1.39 22.43 19.55
CA GLU A 10 -0.47 23.54 19.82
C GLU A 10 0.41 23.26 21.04
N ASN A 11 1.68 23.65 20.95
CA ASN A 11 2.68 23.53 22.02
C ASN A 11 3.04 22.10 22.48
N ASN A 12 2.40 21.07 21.94
CA ASN A 12 2.65 19.66 22.27
C ASN A 12 3.71 19.02 21.37
N ALA A 13 4.37 17.98 21.88
CA ALA A 13 5.32 17.15 21.16
C ALA A 13 4.70 15.80 20.77
N PHE A 14 4.79 15.44 19.49
CA PHE A 14 4.19 14.24 18.93
C PHE A 14 5.24 13.27 18.40
N VAL A 15 4.96 11.98 18.57
CA VAL A 15 5.71 10.91 17.90
C VAL A 15 4.75 10.13 17.00
N VAL A 16 5.12 9.99 15.72
CA VAL A 16 4.41 9.17 14.75
C VAL A 16 5.30 7.99 14.39
N THR A 17 4.98 6.79 14.88
CA THR A 17 5.66 5.57 14.43
C THR A 17 5.19 5.23 13.01
N GLY A 18 6.07 4.77 12.13
CA GLY A 18 5.76 4.67 10.70
C GLY A 18 5.64 6.04 10.03
N GLY A 19 6.25 7.08 10.62
CA GLY A 19 6.11 8.48 10.20
C GLY A 19 6.67 8.80 8.82
N LEU A 20 7.48 7.92 8.23
CA LEU A 20 7.94 8.08 6.84
C LEU A 20 7.00 7.40 5.83
N GLY A 21 5.92 6.75 6.28
CA GLY A 21 4.95 6.05 5.43
C GLY A 21 3.91 6.98 4.83
N PHE A 22 3.10 6.45 3.91
CA PHE A 22 2.01 7.19 3.26
C PHE A 22 1.13 7.97 4.25
N LEU A 23 0.46 7.27 5.18
CA LEU A 23 -0.38 7.93 6.19
C LEU A 23 0.44 8.72 7.22
N GLY A 24 1.57 8.18 7.67
CA GLY A 24 2.39 8.79 8.72
C GLY A 24 3.00 10.13 8.32
N SER A 25 3.43 10.26 7.07
CA SER A 25 3.99 11.51 6.53
C SER A 25 2.92 12.59 6.41
N ALA A 26 1.72 12.24 5.93
CA ALA A 26 0.57 13.17 5.88
C ALA A 26 0.19 13.66 7.28
N LEU A 27 0.11 12.76 8.27
CA LEU A 27 -0.15 13.12 9.66
C LEU A 27 0.94 14.04 10.23
N CYS A 28 2.22 13.77 9.98
CA CYS A 28 3.31 14.61 10.47
C CYS A 28 3.20 16.05 9.94
N LEU A 29 2.88 16.21 8.66
CA LEU A 29 2.71 17.52 8.04
C LEU A 29 1.50 18.26 8.62
N GLU A 30 0.39 17.56 8.83
CA GLU A 30 -0.82 18.16 9.39
C GLU A 30 -0.64 18.58 10.87
N LEU A 31 0.07 17.78 11.67
CA LEU A 31 0.40 18.15 13.05
C LEU A 31 1.22 19.45 13.12
N LEU A 32 2.21 19.60 12.22
CA LEU A 32 2.97 20.85 12.10
C LEU A 32 2.09 22.02 11.62
N ARG A 33 1.21 21.79 10.64
CA ARG A 33 0.28 22.81 10.14
C ARG A 33 -0.60 23.36 11.26
N ARG A 34 -1.01 22.51 12.21
CA ARG A 34 -1.81 22.85 13.39
C ARG A 34 -1.00 23.37 14.59
N GLY A 35 0.29 23.70 14.40
CA GLY A 35 1.08 24.38 15.43
C GLY A 35 1.73 23.47 16.47
N ALA A 36 1.89 22.17 16.20
CA ALA A 36 2.66 21.29 17.08
C ALA A 36 4.07 21.86 17.32
N ARG A 37 4.50 21.91 18.59
CA ARG A 37 5.85 22.38 18.97
C ARG A 37 6.94 21.49 18.39
N GLN A 38 6.68 20.19 18.35
CA GLN A 38 7.62 19.22 17.81
C GLN A 38 6.87 18.02 17.23
N VAL A 39 7.29 17.56 16.06
CA VAL A 39 6.79 16.33 15.44
C VAL A 39 7.97 15.44 15.10
N ARG A 40 7.92 14.19 15.58
CA ARG A 40 8.95 13.18 15.35
C ARG A 40 8.40 12.04 14.51
N ALA A 41 8.98 11.83 13.33
CA ALA A 41 8.68 10.68 12.48
C ALA A 41 9.64 9.53 12.85
N PHE A 42 9.15 8.52 13.57
CA PHE A 42 9.92 7.34 13.94
C PHE A 42 9.67 6.20 12.93
N ASP A 43 10.70 5.76 12.21
CA ASP A 43 10.56 4.73 11.16
C ASP A 43 11.83 3.88 11.02
N LEU A 44 11.68 2.64 10.56
CA LEU A 44 12.80 1.74 10.26
C LEU A 44 13.61 2.26 9.08
N ARG A 45 12.94 2.87 8.10
CA ARG A 45 13.56 3.40 6.89
C ARG A 45 14.41 4.63 7.22
N SER A 46 15.55 4.72 6.56
CA SER A 46 16.38 5.94 6.58
C SER A 46 15.81 7.05 5.73
N SER A 47 15.00 6.73 4.71
CA SER A 47 14.43 7.68 3.77
C SER A 47 13.15 7.12 3.12
N SER A 48 12.27 8.02 2.71
CA SER A 48 11.09 7.77 1.87
C SER A 48 10.93 8.91 0.86
N PRO A 49 10.00 8.81 -0.11
CA PRO A 49 9.69 9.91 -1.02
C PRO A 49 9.31 11.23 -0.33
N TRP A 50 8.92 11.17 0.94
CA TRP A 50 8.47 12.31 1.74
C TRP A 50 9.56 12.89 2.63
N SER A 51 10.69 12.21 2.82
CA SER A 51 11.71 12.60 3.80
C SER A 51 12.22 14.02 3.61
N THR A 52 12.53 14.43 2.37
CA THR A 52 12.99 15.79 2.08
C THR A 52 11.94 16.84 2.47
N LEU A 53 10.67 16.60 2.15
CA LEU A 53 9.56 17.50 2.50
C LEU A 53 9.37 17.59 4.01
N LEU A 54 9.38 16.43 4.70
CA LEU A 54 9.23 16.34 6.15
C LEU A 54 10.34 17.12 6.87
N THR A 55 11.61 16.87 6.52
CA THR A 55 12.75 17.57 7.14
C THR A 55 12.72 19.07 6.84
N HIS A 56 12.42 19.47 5.60
CA HIS A 56 12.31 20.89 5.23
C HIS A 56 11.20 21.62 6.00
N LYS A 57 10.10 20.93 6.33
CA LYS A 57 9.00 21.47 7.13
C LYS A 57 9.29 21.48 8.64
N GLY A 58 10.38 20.86 9.09
CA GLY A 58 10.80 20.83 10.50
C GLY A 58 10.42 19.55 11.25
N VAL A 59 9.99 18.49 10.56
CA VAL A 59 9.78 17.17 11.18
C VAL A 59 11.12 16.53 11.51
N GLN A 60 11.28 16.11 12.77
CA GLN A 60 12.45 15.35 13.20
C GLN A 60 12.31 13.88 12.77
N CYS A 61 13.05 13.47 11.75
CA CYS A 61 13.07 12.08 11.32
C CYS A 61 14.03 11.26 12.21
N ILE A 62 13.50 10.26 12.91
CA ILE A 62 14.25 9.39 13.81
C ILE A 62 14.25 7.98 13.24
N ARG A 63 15.43 7.49 12.85
CA ARG A 63 15.59 6.09 12.45
C ARG A 63 15.63 5.20 13.68
N GLY A 64 14.86 4.13 13.66
CA GLY A 64 14.96 3.04 14.63
C GLY A 64 13.95 1.94 14.35
N ASP A 65 14.14 0.80 15.01
CA ASP A 65 13.27 -0.35 14.84
C ASP A 65 12.27 -0.43 15.99
N ILE A 66 10.98 -0.54 15.68
CA ILE A 66 9.91 -0.69 16.68
C ILE A 66 10.07 -2.00 17.49
N VAL A 67 10.74 -3.00 16.91
CA VAL A 67 11.07 -4.27 17.58
C VAL A 67 12.19 -4.08 18.60
N ARG A 68 12.95 -2.96 18.56
CA ARG A 68 14.00 -2.66 19.53
C ARG A 68 13.50 -1.67 20.58
N LYS A 69 13.23 -2.16 21.79
CA LYS A 69 12.77 -1.35 22.92
C LYS A 69 13.56 -0.04 23.13
N GLN A 70 14.89 -0.09 23.06
CA GLN A 70 15.75 1.08 23.25
C GLN A 70 15.55 2.18 22.19
N ASP A 71 15.24 1.78 20.95
CA ASP A 71 14.97 2.74 19.86
C ASP A 71 13.63 3.45 20.10
N VAL A 72 12.62 2.70 20.57
CA VAL A 72 11.31 3.24 20.94
C VAL A 72 11.44 4.22 22.12
N GLU A 73 12.09 3.81 23.21
CA GLU A 73 12.31 4.68 24.38
C GLU A 73 13.04 5.98 24.02
N ARG A 74 14.07 5.90 23.17
CA ARG A 74 14.80 7.09 22.69
C ARG A 74 13.90 8.03 21.90
N ALA A 75 13.07 7.51 21.00
CA ALA A 75 12.17 8.32 20.19
C ALA A 75 11.04 8.98 21.00
N PHE A 76 10.59 8.32 22.08
CA PHE A 76 9.40 8.67 22.86
C PHE A 76 9.67 9.69 23.98
N ARG A 77 10.94 9.93 24.33
CA ARG A 77 11.33 10.83 25.42
C ARG A 77 10.76 12.25 25.27
N GLY A 78 9.93 12.67 26.21
CA GLY A 78 9.36 14.03 26.24
C GLY A 78 8.26 14.28 25.21
N ALA A 79 7.65 13.22 24.67
CA ALA A 79 6.45 13.33 23.84
C ALA A 79 5.18 13.40 24.72
N ASP A 80 4.18 14.14 24.26
CA ASP A 80 2.88 14.32 24.92
C ASP A 80 1.83 13.34 24.35
N CYS A 81 1.96 12.99 23.08
CA CYS A 81 1.07 12.09 22.36
C CYS A 81 1.82 11.22 21.35
N VAL A 82 1.41 9.96 21.23
CA VAL A 82 1.94 9.00 20.26
C VAL A 82 0.84 8.56 19.31
N PHE A 83 1.16 8.60 18.02
CA PHE A 83 0.39 7.98 16.96
C PHE A 83 1.11 6.70 16.49
N HIS A 84 0.53 5.55 16.80
CA HIS A 84 1.12 4.25 16.47
C HIS A 84 0.57 3.71 15.13
N LEU A 85 1.25 4.03 14.03
CA LEU A 85 0.93 3.62 12.66
C LEU A 85 1.91 2.58 12.09
N ALA A 86 3.04 2.31 12.75
CA ALA A 86 4.02 1.33 12.30
C ALA A 86 3.39 -0.07 12.25
N SER A 87 3.52 -0.72 11.10
CA SER A 87 2.82 -1.98 10.82
C SER A 87 3.47 -2.72 9.65
N PHE A 88 3.41 -4.05 9.65
CA PHE A 88 4.00 -4.92 8.63
C PHE A 88 3.04 -6.05 8.21
N GLY A 89 3.12 -6.49 6.95
CA GLY A 89 2.35 -7.66 6.48
C GLY A 89 1.00 -7.39 5.83
N MET A 90 0.66 -6.14 5.49
CA MET A 90 -0.67 -5.80 4.95
C MET A 90 -0.99 -6.40 3.57
N SER A 91 0.04 -6.64 2.75
CA SER A 91 -0.15 -7.01 1.33
C SER A 91 1.09 -7.67 0.71
N GLY A 92 0.90 -8.48 -0.33
CA GLY A 92 1.99 -9.03 -1.15
C GLY A 92 2.85 -10.06 -0.41
N LYS A 93 4.15 -10.13 -0.75
CA LYS A 93 5.11 -11.08 -0.15
C LYS A 93 5.23 -10.95 1.37
N GLU A 94 5.00 -9.76 1.92
CA GLU A 94 5.07 -9.52 3.36
C GLU A 94 4.04 -10.34 4.13
N MET A 95 2.88 -10.67 3.53
CA MET A 95 1.81 -11.45 4.18
C MET A 95 2.25 -12.86 4.58
N LEU A 96 3.34 -13.35 3.99
CA LEU A 96 3.88 -14.69 4.23
C LEU A 96 4.98 -14.68 5.29
N GLN A 97 5.36 -13.52 5.83
CA GLN A 97 6.43 -13.38 6.82
C GLN A 97 5.88 -13.35 8.25
N PHE A 98 5.20 -14.43 8.64
CA PHE A 98 4.47 -14.57 9.92
C PHE A 98 5.27 -14.08 11.14
N GLY A 99 6.51 -14.58 11.35
CA GLY A 99 7.32 -14.17 12.49
C GLY A 99 7.60 -12.67 12.54
N ARG A 100 7.94 -12.08 11.39
CA ARG A 100 8.19 -10.63 11.29
C ARG A 100 6.91 -9.81 11.48
N ILE A 101 5.75 -10.34 11.08
CA ILE A 101 4.45 -9.71 11.32
C ILE A 101 4.19 -9.64 12.83
N ASP A 102 4.35 -10.75 13.55
CA ASP A 102 4.14 -10.79 15.00
C ASP A 102 5.17 -9.92 15.74
N ASP A 103 6.45 -9.94 15.34
CA ASP A 103 7.49 -9.07 15.91
C ASP A 103 7.14 -7.58 15.77
N VAL A 104 6.73 -7.14 14.58
CA VAL A 104 6.45 -5.72 14.34
C VAL A 104 5.12 -5.30 14.97
N ASN A 105 4.06 -6.07 14.71
CA ASN A 105 2.70 -5.64 15.06
C ASN A 105 2.35 -5.95 16.52
N ILE A 106 2.85 -7.03 17.11
CA ILE A 106 2.56 -7.39 18.50
C ILE A 106 3.68 -6.91 19.42
N THR A 107 4.91 -7.41 19.21
CA THR A 107 6.05 -7.06 20.09
C THR A 107 6.38 -5.57 20.00
N GLY A 108 6.35 -4.98 18.80
CA GLY A 108 6.48 -3.53 18.61
C GLY A 108 5.40 -2.73 19.35
N THR A 109 4.15 -3.16 19.31
CA THR A 109 3.06 -2.52 20.08
C THR A 109 3.31 -2.61 21.59
N CYS A 110 3.78 -3.76 22.09
CA CYS A 110 4.16 -3.90 23.50
C CYS A 110 5.25 -2.90 23.90
N HIS A 111 6.27 -2.68 23.06
CA HIS A 111 7.31 -1.67 23.32
C HIS A 111 6.77 -0.24 23.33
N VAL A 112 5.84 0.08 22.44
CA VAL A 112 5.14 1.38 22.42
C VAL A 112 4.38 1.60 23.72
N LEU A 113 3.59 0.63 24.15
CA LEU A 113 2.82 0.69 25.40
C LEU A 113 3.74 0.86 26.63
N ASP A 114 4.81 0.07 26.70
CA ASP A 114 5.82 0.16 27.74
C ASP A 114 6.48 1.55 27.79
N ALA A 115 6.86 2.09 26.63
CA ALA A 115 7.48 3.39 26.51
C ALA A 115 6.52 4.52 26.91
N CYS A 116 5.25 4.44 26.55
CA CYS A 116 4.22 5.38 26.98
C CYS A 116 4.10 5.41 28.51
N LEU A 117 4.02 4.24 29.17
CA LEU A 117 3.94 4.16 30.63
C LEU A 117 5.22 4.61 31.34
N HIS A 118 6.38 4.37 30.72
CA HIS A 118 7.68 4.74 31.28
C HIS A 118 7.95 6.25 31.19
N HIS A 119 7.61 6.87 30.05
CA HIS A 119 7.80 8.29 29.81
C HIS A 119 6.62 9.17 30.24
N GLY A 120 5.53 8.58 30.72
CA GLY A 120 4.34 9.31 31.17
C GLY A 120 3.57 9.97 30.02
N ILE A 121 3.55 9.33 28.85
CA ILE A 121 2.83 9.81 27.67
C ILE A 121 1.33 9.61 27.90
N LYS A 122 0.57 10.69 27.83
CA LYS A 122 -0.86 10.70 28.19
C LYS A 122 -1.76 10.10 27.14
N ARG A 123 -1.42 10.30 25.86
CA ARG A 123 -2.30 9.98 24.74
C ARG A 123 -1.62 9.00 23.79
N LEU A 124 -2.29 7.90 23.50
CA LEU A 124 -1.89 6.95 22.47
C LEU A 124 -3.05 6.69 21.51
N VAL A 125 -2.87 7.05 20.25
CA VAL A 125 -3.81 6.71 19.17
C VAL A 125 -3.19 5.60 18.33
N TYR A 126 -3.87 4.46 18.23
CA TYR A 126 -3.41 3.29 17.49
C TYR A 126 -4.22 3.10 16.21
N VAL A 127 -3.53 2.93 15.07
CA VAL A 127 -4.17 2.59 13.81
C VAL A 127 -4.24 1.08 13.69
N SER A 128 -5.44 0.55 13.81
CA SER A 128 -5.77 -0.85 13.59
C SER A 128 -6.30 -1.06 12.16
N THR A 129 -7.31 -1.91 11.98
CA THR A 129 -7.90 -2.25 10.68
C THR A 129 -9.28 -2.88 10.89
N TYR A 130 -10.18 -2.77 9.92
CA TYR A 130 -11.43 -3.53 9.95
C TYR A 130 -11.22 -5.06 9.91
N ASN A 131 -10.05 -5.55 9.48
CA ASN A 131 -9.76 -6.99 9.45
C ASN A 131 -9.86 -7.62 10.84
N VAL A 132 -9.80 -6.85 11.94
CA VAL A 132 -9.94 -7.41 13.30
C VAL A 132 -11.30 -8.04 13.58
N VAL A 133 -12.32 -7.72 12.78
CA VAL A 133 -13.66 -8.32 12.83
C VAL A 133 -14.05 -9.05 11.55
N PHE A 134 -13.18 -9.08 10.53
CA PHE A 134 -13.49 -9.60 9.19
C PHE A 134 -12.47 -10.67 8.75
N GLY A 135 -12.97 -11.86 8.43
CA GLY A 135 -12.20 -12.98 7.90
C GLY A 135 -12.74 -13.59 6.61
N GLY A 136 -13.72 -12.95 5.96
CA GLY A 136 -14.35 -13.43 4.72
C GLY A 136 -15.87 -13.65 4.82
N GLN A 137 -16.47 -13.36 5.97
CA GLN A 137 -17.91 -13.31 6.14
C GLN A 137 -18.51 -11.98 5.67
N GLN A 138 -19.76 -11.99 5.20
CA GLN A 138 -20.44 -10.78 4.78
C GLN A 138 -20.73 -9.86 5.99
N ILE A 139 -20.42 -8.56 5.85
CA ILE A 139 -20.73 -7.54 6.84
C ILE A 139 -21.39 -6.35 6.13
N ILE A 140 -22.58 -5.98 6.56
CA ILE A 140 -23.34 -4.87 5.97
C ILE A 140 -23.58 -3.86 7.08
N ASN A 141 -22.98 -2.68 6.95
CA ASN A 141 -23.09 -1.59 7.92
C ASN A 141 -22.71 -2.01 9.36
N GLY A 142 -21.63 -2.79 9.49
CA GLY A 142 -21.13 -3.27 10.78
C GLY A 142 -20.67 -2.11 11.69
N ASN A 143 -20.70 -2.30 13.00
CA ASN A 143 -20.26 -1.29 13.96
C ASN A 143 -19.35 -1.90 15.04
N GLU A 144 -18.96 -1.11 16.03
CA GLU A 144 -18.01 -1.47 17.07
C GLU A 144 -18.47 -2.60 18.01
N THR A 145 -19.75 -3.01 17.98
CA THR A 145 -20.25 -4.14 18.78
C THR A 145 -19.95 -5.49 18.16
N LEU A 146 -19.48 -5.52 16.91
CA LEU A 146 -19.04 -6.75 16.26
C LEU A 146 -17.91 -7.43 17.07
N PRO A 147 -18.00 -8.75 17.29
CA PRO A 147 -16.95 -9.47 17.98
C PRO A 147 -15.66 -9.48 17.14
N TYR A 148 -14.52 -9.58 17.81
CA TYR A 148 -13.27 -9.90 17.14
C TYR A 148 -13.43 -11.21 16.36
N PHE A 149 -12.86 -11.24 15.17
CA PHE A 149 -12.79 -12.47 14.39
C PHE A 149 -11.90 -13.48 15.14
N PRO A 150 -12.26 -14.77 15.21
CA PRO A 150 -11.48 -15.76 15.95
C PRO A 150 -10.03 -15.81 15.48
N LEU A 151 -9.09 -15.81 16.45
CA LEU A 151 -7.66 -15.70 16.15
C LEU A 151 -7.13 -16.84 15.29
N ASP A 152 -7.67 -18.05 15.48
CA ASP A 152 -7.25 -19.27 14.78
C ASP A 152 -7.84 -19.37 13.37
N ASP A 153 -8.91 -18.62 13.07
CA ASP A 153 -9.60 -18.65 11.78
C ASP A 153 -9.06 -17.61 10.79
N HIS A 154 -8.20 -16.69 11.25
CA HIS A 154 -7.61 -15.66 10.40
C HIS A 154 -6.76 -16.27 9.28
N VAL A 155 -7.21 -16.09 8.04
CA VAL A 155 -6.48 -16.51 6.84
C VAL A 155 -5.25 -15.61 6.58
N ASP A 156 -5.29 -14.34 6.99
CA ASP A 156 -4.14 -13.44 6.97
C ASP A 156 -3.51 -13.25 8.35
N PRO A 157 -2.18 -13.46 8.50
CA PRO A 157 -1.48 -13.25 9.79
C PRO A 157 -1.52 -11.79 10.23
N TYR A 158 -1.64 -10.87 9.27
CA TYR A 158 -1.79 -9.46 9.51
C TYR A 158 -3.02 -9.15 10.37
N GLY A 159 -4.21 -9.55 9.92
CA GLY A 159 -5.47 -9.38 10.66
C GLY A 159 -5.37 -9.93 12.09
N ARG A 160 -4.88 -11.17 12.25
CA ARG A 160 -4.64 -11.80 13.55
C ARG A 160 -3.74 -10.94 14.45
N SER A 161 -2.58 -10.53 13.95
CA SER A 161 -1.62 -9.74 14.74
C SER A 161 -2.19 -8.38 15.15
N LYS A 162 -2.99 -7.73 14.29
CA LYS A 162 -3.68 -6.47 14.59
C LYS A 162 -4.80 -6.67 15.61
N SER A 163 -5.53 -7.79 15.57
CA SER A 163 -6.55 -8.14 16.58
C SER A 163 -5.92 -8.27 17.98
N ILE A 164 -4.76 -8.93 18.08
CA ILE A 164 -4.03 -9.09 19.35
C ILE A 164 -3.54 -7.73 19.85
N ALA A 165 -2.86 -6.97 18.98
CA ALA A 165 -2.32 -5.66 19.33
C ALA A 165 -3.40 -4.64 19.72
N GLU A 166 -4.55 -4.64 19.04
CA GLU A 166 -5.68 -3.79 19.38
C GLU A 166 -6.23 -4.08 20.78
N GLN A 167 -6.46 -5.35 21.09
CA GLN A 167 -6.92 -5.78 22.42
C GLN A 167 -5.92 -5.39 23.51
N LEU A 168 -4.62 -5.49 23.24
CA LEU A 168 -3.57 -5.04 24.15
C LEU A 168 -3.66 -3.53 24.37
N VAL A 169 -3.77 -2.73 23.32
CA VAL A 169 -3.88 -1.26 23.43
C VAL A 169 -5.11 -0.88 24.28
N LEU A 170 -6.29 -1.42 23.97
CA LEU A 170 -7.51 -1.12 24.73
C LEU A 170 -7.41 -1.55 26.19
N LYS A 171 -6.78 -2.69 26.48
CA LYS A 171 -6.54 -3.17 27.86
C LYS A 171 -5.56 -2.29 28.65
N TYR A 172 -4.72 -1.52 27.97
CA TYR A 172 -3.78 -0.59 28.60
C TYR A 172 -4.39 0.79 28.90
N ASN A 173 -5.60 1.07 28.42
CA ASN A 173 -6.34 2.27 28.80
C ASN A 173 -6.52 2.34 30.32
N GLY A 174 -6.30 3.52 30.91
CA GLY A 174 -6.42 3.74 32.36
C GLY A 174 -5.28 3.16 33.19
N ARG A 175 -4.23 2.60 32.56
CA ARG A 175 -3.04 2.11 33.30
C ARG A 175 -2.26 3.29 33.91
N PRO A 176 -1.91 3.24 35.21
CA PRO A 176 -1.13 4.28 35.84
C PRO A 176 0.31 4.29 35.33
N PHE A 177 0.91 5.47 35.22
CA PHE A 177 2.31 5.61 34.87
C PHE A 177 3.24 5.10 35.96
N LYS A 178 4.46 4.73 35.57
CA LYS A 178 5.46 4.20 36.51
C LYS A 178 5.94 5.23 37.54
N ASN A 179 5.76 6.53 37.29
CA ASN A 179 6.23 7.61 38.15
C ASN A 179 5.33 7.92 39.37
N LYS A 180 4.21 7.21 39.59
CA LYS A 180 3.29 7.38 40.75
C LYS A 180 2.62 8.75 40.88
N ASN A 181 2.51 9.52 39.79
CA ASN A 181 1.92 10.87 39.80
C ASN A 181 0.37 10.88 39.74
N GLY A 182 -0.29 9.72 39.86
CA GLY A 182 -1.75 9.59 39.71
C GLY A 182 -2.28 9.68 38.27
N ASN A 183 -1.45 10.02 37.30
CA ASN A 183 -1.83 10.07 35.88
C ASN A 183 -1.83 8.68 35.23
N CYS A 184 -2.73 8.51 34.25
CA CYS A 184 -2.91 7.27 33.51
C CYS A 184 -2.77 7.46 32.00
N LEU A 185 -2.46 6.37 31.30
CA LEU A 185 -2.45 6.31 29.84
C LEU A 185 -3.89 6.26 29.31
N CYS A 186 -4.24 7.18 28.42
CA CYS A 186 -5.49 7.13 27.66
C CYS A 186 -5.20 6.65 26.23
N THR A 187 -5.92 5.62 25.78
CA THR A 187 -5.71 5.01 24.46
C THR A 187 -6.98 5.11 23.61
N CYS A 188 -6.82 5.34 22.30
CA CYS A 188 -7.90 5.26 21.33
C CYS A 188 -7.45 4.44 20.11
N VAL A 189 -8.38 3.70 19.51
CA VAL A 189 -8.12 2.85 18.34
C VAL A 189 -8.96 3.30 17.15
N LEU A 190 -8.34 3.41 15.97
CA LEU A 190 -9.04 3.60 14.70
C LEU A 190 -8.95 2.35 13.83
N ARG A 191 -10.09 1.89 13.32
CA ARG A 191 -10.24 0.78 12.37
C ARG A 191 -10.58 1.35 10.98
N PRO A 192 -9.58 1.85 10.22
CA PRO A 192 -9.84 2.44 8.91
C PRO A 192 -10.26 1.39 7.88
N ALA A 193 -11.09 1.83 6.93
CA ALA A 193 -11.35 1.18 5.66
C ALA A 193 -10.10 1.18 4.74
N ALA A 194 -10.23 0.73 3.49
CA ALA A 194 -9.13 0.74 2.53
C ALA A 194 -8.66 2.19 2.26
N ILE A 195 -7.38 2.47 2.54
CA ILE A 195 -6.82 3.83 2.46
C ILE A 195 -6.37 4.10 1.03
N TYR A 196 -6.75 5.26 0.47
CA TYR A 196 -6.27 5.70 -0.84
C TYR A 196 -5.92 7.19 -0.84
N GLY A 197 -5.16 7.61 -1.84
CA GLY A 197 -4.78 9.00 -2.04
C GLY A 197 -3.49 9.17 -2.85
N PRO A 198 -3.08 10.43 -3.10
CA PRO A 198 -1.80 10.75 -3.73
C PRO A 198 -0.60 10.14 -3.00
N GLY A 199 0.13 9.26 -3.68
CA GLY A 199 1.33 8.64 -3.13
C GLY A 199 1.12 7.45 -2.21
N GLU A 200 -0.06 6.79 -2.29
CA GLU A 200 -0.25 5.46 -1.74
C GLU A 200 0.81 4.48 -2.28
N GLU A 201 1.49 3.76 -1.38
CA GLU A 201 2.72 3.02 -1.68
C GLU A 201 2.54 1.50 -1.81
N ARG A 202 1.36 0.94 -1.54
CA ARG A 202 1.17 -0.52 -1.44
C ARG A 202 0.18 -1.06 -2.48
N HIS A 203 -1.08 -0.67 -2.41
CA HIS A 203 -2.17 -1.29 -3.17
C HIS A 203 -2.25 -0.76 -4.60
N LEU A 204 -2.33 0.56 -4.79
CA LEU A 204 -2.44 1.21 -6.09
C LEU A 204 -1.23 0.93 -6.98
N PRO A 205 0.04 1.00 -6.51
CA PRO A 205 1.18 0.64 -7.35
C PRO A 205 1.13 -0.79 -7.86
N ARG A 206 0.66 -1.75 -7.04
CA ARG A 206 0.51 -3.16 -7.44
C ARG A 206 -0.56 -3.31 -8.51
N ILE A 207 -1.74 -2.74 -8.29
CA ILE A 207 -2.86 -2.77 -9.24
C ILE A 207 -2.46 -2.12 -10.57
N ILE A 208 -1.84 -0.94 -10.53
CA ILE A 208 -1.34 -0.21 -11.71
C ILE A 208 -0.27 -1.03 -12.43
N THR A 209 0.63 -1.69 -11.72
CA THR A 209 1.66 -2.54 -12.32
C THR A 209 1.04 -3.74 -13.03
N LEU A 210 0.06 -4.41 -12.41
CA LEU A 210 -0.67 -5.52 -13.04
C LEU A 210 -1.43 -5.03 -14.28
N ALA A 211 -2.09 -3.88 -14.21
CA ALA A 211 -2.81 -3.29 -15.33
C ALA A 211 -1.85 -2.92 -16.49
N ARG A 212 -0.72 -2.28 -16.19
CA ARG A 212 0.33 -1.94 -17.17
C ARG A 212 0.91 -3.18 -17.85
N LEU A 213 1.15 -4.25 -17.10
CA LEU A 213 1.67 -5.50 -17.63
C LEU A 213 0.61 -6.32 -18.40
N GLY A 214 -0.66 -5.92 -18.39
CA GLY A 214 -1.77 -6.69 -18.97
C GLY A 214 -2.15 -7.91 -18.13
N LEU A 215 -1.75 -7.96 -16.87
CA LEU A 215 -2.00 -9.05 -15.94
C LEU A 215 -3.23 -8.83 -15.06
N LEU A 216 -3.94 -7.71 -15.18
CA LEU A 216 -5.24 -7.54 -14.51
C LEU A 216 -6.33 -8.32 -15.28
N LEU A 217 -6.30 -9.65 -15.17
CA LEU A 217 -7.00 -10.58 -16.06
C LEU A 217 -8.51 -10.70 -15.80
N PHE A 218 -8.95 -10.56 -14.55
CA PHE A 218 -10.33 -10.79 -14.17
C PHE A 218 -10.77 -9.88 -13.03
N ARG A 219 -12.10 -9.63 -12.97
CA ARG A 219 -12.77 -9.08 -11.79
C ARG A 219 -13.06 -10.21 -10.82
N ILE A 220 -12.82 -10.01 -9.54
CA ILE A 220 -13.11 -11.01 -8.50
C ILE A 220 -14.48 -10.72 -7.93
N GLY A 221 -15.35 -11.74 -7.91
CA GLY A 221 -16.69 -11.65 -7.33
C GLY A 221 -17.71 -10.91 -8.21
N ASP A 222 -18.85 -10.64 -7.61
CA ASP A 222 -20.03 -10.01 -8.24
C ASP A 222 -19.88 -8.47 -8.24
N HIS A 223 -20.39 -7.79 -9.28
CA HIS A 223 -20.50 -6.33 -9.34
C HIS A 223 -21.24 -5.70 -8.14
N ARG A 224 -22.12 -6.46 -7.46
CA ARG A 224 -22.85 -6.00 -6.27
C ARG A 224 -22.02 -6.00 -4.98
N VAL A 225 -20.82 -6.59 -5.00
CA VAL A 225 -19.93 -6.59 -3.83
C VAL A 225 -19.52 -5.15 -3.52
N LYS A 226 -19.66 -4.74 -2.25
CA LYS A 226 -19.31 -3.40 -1.79
C LYS A 226 -18.29 -3.45 -0.66
N SER A 227 -17.35 -2.52 -0.72
CA SER A 227 -16.32 -2.28 0.29
C SER A 227 -16.19 -0.78 0.56
N ASP A 228 -15.80 -0.41 1.77
CA ASP A 228 -15.52 0.98 2.11
C ASP A 228 -14.08 1.40 1.76
N TRP A 229 -13.94 2.69 1.49
CA TRP A 229 -12.67 3.37 1.30
C TRP A 229 -12.60 4.60 2.19
N VAL A 230 -11.38 5.03 2.49
CA VAL A 230 -11.12 6.27 3.22
C VAL A 230 -9.99 7.05 2.54
N TYR A 231 -10.25 8.32 2.24
CA TYR A 231 -9.23 9.21 1.71
C TYR A 231 -8.20 9.54 2.80
N VAL A 232 -6.92 9.59 2.44
CA VAL A 232 -5.83 9.77 3.40
C VAL A 232 -6.00 11.01 4.29
N ASP A 233 -6.46 12.14 3.75
CA ASP A 233 -6.64 13.37 4.55
C ASP A 233 -7.83 13.25 5.51
N ASN A 234 -8.89 12.53 5.13
CA ASN A 234 -10.00 12.22 6.05
C ASN A 234 -9.53 11.29 7.18
N LEU A 235 -8.66 10.33 6.87
CA LEU A 235 -8.07 9.47 7.90
C LEU A 235 -7.13 10.26 8.83
N VAL A 236 -6.33 11.20 8.31
CA VAL A 236 -5.53 12.12 9.13
C VAL A 236 -6.42 12.98 10.03
N LEU A 237 -7.54 13.49 9.53
CA LEU A 237 -8.51 14.23 10.33
C LEU A 237 -9.04 13.37 11.49
N SER A 238 -9.47 12.13 11.23
CA SER A 238 -9.97 11.26 12.30
C SER A 238 -8.90 10.93 13.34
N LEU A 239 -7.62 10.80 12.96
CA LEU A 239 -6.50 10.64 13.89
C LEU A 239 -6.36 11.84 14.83
N ILE A 240 -6.45 13.05 14.28
CA ILE A 240 -6.36 14.28 15.06
C ILE A 240 -7.54 14.38 16.01
N LEU A 241 -8.77 14.17 15.51
CA LEU A 241 -9.99 14.16 16.31
C LEU A 241 -9.94 13.11 17.42
N ALA A 242 -9.43 11.91 17.14
CA ALA A 242 -9.23 10.88 18.15
C ALA A 242 -8.23 11.33 19.23
N SER A 243 -7.14 12.00 18.86
CA SER A 243 -6.16 12.53 19.81
C SER A 243 -6.70 13.70 20.64
N MET A 244 -7.64 14.47 20.09
CA MET A 244 -8.37 15.54 20.78
C MET A 244 -9.44 14.96 21.71
N GLY A 245 -10.12 13.89 21.31
CA GLY A 245 -11.06 13.15 22.15
C GLY A 245 -10.43 12.46 23.36
N LEU A 246 -9.09 12.39 23.40
CA LEU A 246 -8.29 11.94 24.55
C LEU A 246 -7.85 13.08 25.48
N LEU A 247 -8.22 14.33 25.19
CA LEU A 247 -8.01 15.45 26.12
C LEU A 247 -9.00 15.36 27.28
N ASP A 248 -8.51 15.71 28.47
CA ASP A 248 -9.34 15.82 29.65
C ASP A 248 -9.87 17.26 29.73
N ASP A 249 -10.97 17.51 29.02
CA ASP A 249 -11.58 18.85 28.93
C ASP A 249 -12.32 19.26 30.23
N LYS A 250 -12.50 18.32 31.18
CA LYS A 250 -13.20 18.54 32.46
C LYS A 250 -12.42 17.92 33.63
N PRO A 251 -11.22 18.44 33.95
CA PRO A 251 -10.46 17.97 35.11
C PRO A 251 -11.26 18.24 36.38
N GLY A 252 -11.86 17.18 36.96
CA GLY A 252 -12.62 17.26 38.23
C GLY A 252 -13.96 16.51 38.25
N ASN A 253 -14.54 16.15 37.11
CA ASN A 253 -15.81 15.40 37.09
C ASN A 253 -15.64 13.88 37.23
N GLY A 254 -14.40 13.37 37.16
CA GLY A 254 -14.07 11.95 37.30
C GLY A 254 -14.43 11.07 36.10
N GLU A 255 -15.03 11.63 35.04
CA GLU A 255 -15.32 10.91 33.80
C GLU A 255 -14.07 10.84 32.91
N PRO A 256 -13.75 9.67 32.32
CA PRO A 256 -12.64 9.55 31.38
C PRO A 256 -12.90 10.35 30.10
N PRO A 257 -11.85 10.77 29.38
CA PRO A 257 -12.00 11.39 28.05
C PRO A 257 -12.87 10.54 27.12
N ILE A 258 -13.67 11.18 26.27
CA ILE A 258 -14.70 10.48 25.47
C ILE A 258 -14.11 9.37 24.58
N ALA A 259 -12.91 9.56 24.04
CA ALA A 259 -12.24 8.58 23.19
C ALA A 259 -11.40 7.55 23.98
N ALA A 260 -11.29 7.67 25.30
CA ALA A 260 -10.46 6.79 26.11
C ALA A 260 -11.05 5.37 26.16
N GLY A 261 -10.24 4.38 25.77
CA GLY A 261 -10.64 2.98 25.71
C GLY A 261 -11.61 2.67 24.57
N GLN A 262 -11.80 3.59 23.63
CA GLN A 262 -12.71 3.41 22.51
C GLN A 262 -11.98 2.94 21.24
N ALA A 263 -12.71 2.17 20.44
CA ALA A 263 -12.40 1.89 19.04
C ALA A 263 -13.45 2.57 18.14
N TYR A 264 -13.04 2.96 16.93
CA TYR A 264 -13.91 3.60 15.93
C TYR A 264 -13.64 3.07 14.52
N PHE A 265 -14.68 2.70 13.77
CA PHE A 265 -14.58 2.50 12.32
C PHE A 265 -14.50 3.85 11.60
N ILE A 266 -13.56 3.96 10.67
CA ILE A 266 -13.34 5.18 9.89
C ILE A 266 -13.46 4.85 8.39
N SER A 267 -14.42 5.49 7.72
CA SER A 267 -14.62 5.44 6.28
C SER A 267 -15.11 6.79 5.73
N ASP A 268 -15.16 6.93 4.40
CA ASP A 268 -15.79 8.08 3.74
C ASP A 268 -17.32 7.91 3.61
N GLY A 269 -17.89 6.81 4.11
CA GLY A 269 -19.34 6.57 4.10
C GLY A 269 -19.95 6.29 2.73
N SER A 270 -19.14 5.86 1.75
CA SER A 270 -19.59 5.59 0.38
C SER A 270 -19.19 4.17 -0.07
N PRO A 271 -19.88 3.11 0.41
CA PRO A 271 -19.58 1.74 0.03
C PRO A 271 -19.78 1.53 -1.46
N VAL A 272 -18.74 1.04 -2.14
CA VAL A 272 -18.70 0.90 -3.60
C VAL A 272 -17.96 -0.38 -3.98
N ASN A 273 -18.23 -0.89 -5.18
CA ASN A 273 -17.46 -2.00 -5.70
C ASN A 273 -16.00 -1.58 -5.95
N THR A 274 -15.04 -2.41 -5.55
CA THR A 274 -13.60 -2.11 -5.70
C THR A 274 -13.21 -1.83 -7.15
N PHE A 275 -13.75 -2.57 -8.13
CA PHE A 275 -13.44 -2.35 -9.55
C PHE A 275 -14.07 -1.06 -10.09
N GLU A 276 -15.26 -0.69 -9.62
CA GLU A 276 -15.89 0.59 -9.96
C GLU A 276 -15.11 1.76 -9.35
N PHE A 277 -14.61 1.60 -8.12
CA PHE A 277 -13.82 2.62 -7.43
C PHE A 277 -12.50 2.92 -8.13
N ILE A 278 -11.74 1.89 -8.54
CA ILE A 278 -10.44 2.06 -9.21
C ILE A 278 -10.55 2.36 -10.72
N GLN A 279 -11.73 2.18 -11.31
CA GLN A 279 -11.94 2.32 -12.76
C GLN A 279 -11.55 3.72 -13.30
N PRO A 280 -11.94 4.84 -12.67
CA PRO A 280 -11.52 6.18 -13.11
C PRO A 280 -10.00 6.32 -13.16
N LEU A 281 -9.29 5.80 -12.16
CA LEU A 281 -7.82 5.81 -12.10
C LEU A 281 -7.21 5.04 -13.26
N LEU A 282 -7.59 3.78 -13.46
CA LEU A 282 -7.02 2.95 -14.52
C LEU A 282 -7.29 3.54 -15.92
N ARG A 283 -8.51 4.02 -16.17
CA ARG A 283 -8.87 4.67 -17.44
C ARG A 283 -8.07 5.94 -17.69
N SER A 284 -7.88 6.79 -16.67
CA SER A 284 -7.10 8.03 -16.78
C SER A 284 -5.63 7.79 -17.10
N LEU A 285 -5.11 6.60 -16.77
CA LEU A 285 -3.75 6.16 -17.07
C LEU A 285 -3.66 5.37 -18.39
N GLY A 286 -4.77 5.22 -19.12
CA GLY A 286 -4.81 4.51 -20.39
C GLY A 286 -4.78 2.98 -20.26
N TYR A 287 -5.12 2.44 -19.09
CA TYR A 287 -5.19 0.99 -18.85
C TYR A 287 -6.63 0.49 -18.94
N GLN A 288 -6.79 -0.73 -19.46
CA GLN A 288 -8.09 -1.38 -19.58
C GLN A 288 -8.45 -2.13 -18.29
N LEU A 289 -9.74 -2.16 -17.98
CA LEU A 289 -10.27 -3.04 -16.95
C LEU A 289 -10.55 -4.42 -17.54
N PRO A 290 -10.46 -5.49 -16.73
CA PRO A 290 -10.85 -6.82 -17.16
C PRO A 290 -12.31 -6.87 -17.60
N ASN A 291 -12.57 -7.59 -18.69
CA ASN A 291 -13.91 -7.87 -19.22
C ASN A 291 -14.51 -9.15 -18.63
N SER A 292 -13.67 -10.04 -18.13
CA SER A 292 -14.07 -11.32 -17.52
C SER A 292 -14.13 -11.20 -16.00
N SER A 293 -14.95 -12.04 -15.38
CA SER A 293 -15.01 -12.20 -13.92
C SER A 293 -14.61 -13.62 -13.51
N LEU A 294 -14.14 -13.75 -12.28
CA LEU A 294 -13.81 -15.00 -11.61
C LEU A 294 -14.62 -15.05 -10.32
N SER A 295 -15.35 -16.16 -10.09
CA SER A 295 -16.09 -16.32 -8.84
C SER A 295 -15.15 -16.39 -7.64
N VAL A 296 -15.65 -16.04 -6.46
CA VAL A 296 -14.87 -15.98 -5.22
C VAL A 296 -14.22 -17.34 -4.92
N ASP A 297 -14.96 -18.45 -5.06
CA ASP A 297 -14.45 -19.79 -4.77
C ASP A 297 -13.26 -20.18 -5.65
N HIS A 298 -13.36 -19.93 -6.97
CA HIS A 298 -12.26 -20.22 -7.89
C HIS A 298 -11.06 -19.29 -7.62
N ALA A 299 -11.31 -18.01 -7.33
CA ALA A 299 -10.26 -17.08 -6.95
C ALA A 299 -9.56 -17.49 -5.64
N LEU A 300 -10.28 -18.06 -4.67
CA LEU A 300 -9.72 -18.59 -3.43
C LEU A 300 -8.84 -19.80 -3.67
N VAL A 301 -9.25 -20.73 -4.54
CA VAL A 301 -8.40 -21.86 -4.94
C VAL A 301 -7.11 -21.36 -5.57
N LEU A 302 -7.20 -20.41 -6.51
CA LEU A 302 -6.03 -19.80 -7.12
C LEU A 302 -5.13 -19.10 -6.08
N GLY A 303 -5.73 -18.34 -5.15
CA GLY A 303 -5.02 -17.70 -4.05
C GLY A 303 -4.28 -18.70 -3.16
N LYS A 304 -4.89 -19.85 -2.85
CA LYS A 304 -4.24 -20.93 -2.09
C LYS A 304 -3.05 -21.52 -2.83
N VAL A 305 -3.15 -21.69 -4.15
CA VAL A 305 -2.00 -22.15 -4.97
C VAL A 305 -0.84 -21.16 -4.87
N PHE A 306 -1.10 -19.86 -5.03
CA PHE A 306 -0.07 -18.83 -4.88
C PHE A 306 0.51 -18.79 -3.45
N TRP A 307 -0.34 -18.96 -2.43
CA TRP A 307 0.11 -19.04 -1.06
C TRP A 307 1.09 -20.21 -0.84
N VAL A 308 0.76 -21.41 -1.34
CA VAL A 308 1.65 -22.60 -1.25
C VAL A 308 2.95 -22.36 -2.01
N VAL A 309 2.88 -21.89 -3.26
CA VAL A 309 4.08 -21.61 -4.09
C VAL A 309 5.01 -20.64 -3.38
N TYR A 310 4.49 -19.54 -2.86
CA TYR A 310 5.32 -18.54 -2.20
C TYR A 310 5.79 -18.96 -0.80
N THR A 311 5.08 -19.90 -0.16
CA THR A 311 5.55 -20.54 1.08
C THR A 311 6.75 -21.45 0.80
N ILE A 312 6.73 -22.21 -0.29
CA ILE A 312 7.89 -22.99 -0.73
C ILE A 312 9.07 -22.06 -1.08
N LEU A 313 8.78 -20.92 -1.71
CA LEU A 313 9.78 -19.90 -2.06
C LEU A 313 10.13 -18.97 -0.89
N TYR A 314 9.71 -19.29 0.34
CA TYR A 314 9.95 -18.45 1.52
C TYR A 314 11.40 -17.98 1.67
N PRO A 315 12.42 -18.85 1.55
CA PRO A 315 13.83 -18.44 1.67
C PRO A 315 14.27 -17.39 0.65
N CYS A 316 13.57 -17.33 -0.50
CA CYS A 316 13.85 -16.43 -1.60
C CYS A 316 12.87 -15.24 -1.66
N LEU A 317 12.00 -15.03 -0.65
CA LEU A 317 11.00 -13.95 -0.70
C LEU A 317 11.61 -12.56 -0.86
N ASN A 318 12.78 -12.34 -0.28
CA ASN A 318 13.50 -11.06 -0.35
C ASN A 318 14.38 -10.95 -1.62
N CYS A 319 14.43 -11.97 -2.48
CA CYS A 319 15.16 -11.89 -3.74
C CYS A 319 14.49 -10.89 -4.69
N TRP A 320 15.32 -10.06 -5.34
CA TRP A 320 14.86 -9.00 -6.25
C TRP A 320 14.14 -9.55 -7.50
N TRP A 321 14.49 -10.77 -7.92
CA TRP A 321 13.91 -11.42 -9.10
C TRP A 321 12.55 -12.07 -8.85
N LEU A 322 12.17 -12.30 -7.58
CA LEU A 322 10.89 -12.95 -7.25
C LEU A 322 9.76 -11.90 -7.26
N PRO A 323 8.76 -12.02 -8.15
CA PRO A 323 7.67 -11.05 -8.26
C PRO A 323 6.77 -11.06 -7.01
N GLN A 324 5.82 -10.11 -6.95
CA GLN A 324 4.76 -10.16 -5.94
C GLN A 324 3.76 -11.27 -6.28
N PRO A 325 3.17 -11.94 -5.27
CA PRO A 325 2.11 -12.90 -5.53
C PRO A 325 0.97 -12.20 -6.26
N PHE A 326 0.44 -12.88 -7.26
CA PHE A 326 -0.60 -12.33 -8.12
C PHE A 326 -1.88 -12.09 -7.35
N ILE A 327 -2.25 -13.05 -6.50
CA ILE A 327 -3.44 -13.03 -5.67
C ILE A 327 -3.20 -13.91 -4.44
N LEU A 328 -3.63 -13.45 -3.26
CA LEU A 328 -3.63 -14.22 -2.02
C LEU A 328 -5.05 -14.38 -1.47
N PRO A 329 -5.36 -15.43 -0.70
CA PRO A 329 -6.74 -15.70 -0.23
C PRO A 329 -7.40 -14.52 0.49
N SER A 330 -6.66 -13.81 1.33
CA SER A 330 -7.13 -12.62 2.03
C SER A 330 -7.45 -11.44 1.11
N GLU A 331 -6.71 -11.30 0.00
CA GLU A 331 -7.00 -10.29 -1.02
C GLU A 331 -8.29 -10.64 -1.76
N VAL A 332 -8.57 -11.93 -1.97
CA VAL A 332 -9.84 -12.41 -2.53
C VAL A 332 -11.01 -12.03 -1.63
N HIS A 333 -10.93 -12.29 -0.32
CA HIS A 333 -12.00 -11.90 0.61
C HIS A 333 -12.25 -10.39 0.61
N LYS A 334 -11.17 -9.59 0.63
CA LYS A 334 -11.25 -8.11 0.62
C LYS A 334 -11.86 -7.52 -0.65
N VAL A 335 -11.92 -8.26 -1.76
CA VAL A 335 -12.47 -7.75 -3.02
C VAL A 335 -13.78 -8.46 -3.40
N GLY A 336 -13.92 -9.73 -3.02
CA GLY A 336 -15.01 -10.61 -3.44
C GLY A 336 -16.17 -10.74 -2.45
N VAL A 337 -16.03 -10.25 -1.21
CA VAL A 337 -17.08 -10.34 -0.18
C VAL A 337 -17.51 -8.95 0.26
N THR A 338 -18.82 -8.71 0.36
CA THR A 338 -19.34 -7.41 0.83
C THR A 338 -18.99 -7.21 2.30
N HIS A 339 -18.28 -6.12 2.60
CA HIS A 339 -17.94 -5.72 3.96
C HIS A 339 -17.81 -4.19 4.01
N TYR A 340 -18.64 -3.54 4.83
CA TYR A 340 -18.55 -2.10 5.06
C TYR A 340 -19.11 -1.75 6.45
N PHE A 341 -18.64 -0.63 7.01
CA PHE A 341 -18.79 -0.33 8.43
C PHE A 341 -19.32 1.08 8.64
N SER A 342 -20.17 1.22 9.66
CA SER A 342 -20.71 2.49 10.11
C SER A 342 -19.64 3.29 10.84
N TYR A 343 -19.41 4.54 10.40
CA TYR A 343 -18.58 5.51 11.13
C TYR A 343 -19.40 6.38 12.10
N LEU A 344 -20.67 6.04 12.35
CA LEU A 344 -21.59 6.88 13.16
C LEU A 344 -21.07 7.14 14.57
N LYS A 345 -20.48 6.13 15.21
CA LYS A 345 -19.87 6.31 16.53
C LYS A 345 -18.74 7.35 16.51
N ALA A 346 -17.89 7.33 15.47
CA ALA A 346 -16.83 8.33 15.29
C ALA A 346 -17.41 9.73 15.07
N LYS A 347 -18.51 9.82 14.32
CA LYS A 347 -19.23 11.09 14.10
C LYS A 347 -19.81 11.65 15.39
N GLU A 348 -20.43 10.81 16.22
CA GLU A 348 -21.13 11.21 17.44
C GLU A 348 -20.16 11.55 18.58
N GLU A 349 -19.13 10.72 18.80
CA GLU A 349 -18.24 10.85 19.95
C GLU A 349 -17.05 11.79 19.70
N ILE A 350 -16.42 11.71 18.52
CA ILE A 350 -15.22 12.51 18.19
C ILE A 350 -15.46 13.53 17.07
N GLY A 351 -16.71 13.68 16.60
CA GLY A 351 -17.07 14.69 15.60
C GLY A 351 -16.57 14.39 14.18
N TYR A 352 -16.21 13.15 13.87
CA TYR A 352 -15.66 12.81 12.55
C TYR A 352 -16.72 12.93 11.44
N VAL A 353 -16.44 13.81 10.49
CA VAL A 353 -17.17 13.94 9.22
C VAL A 353 -16.14 13.99 8.09
N PRO A 354 -16.23 13.12 7.07
CA PRO A 354 -15.34 13.18 5.92
C PRO A 354 -15.41 14.56 5.23
N MET A 355 -14.27 15.24 5.10
CA MET A 355 -14.20 16.59 4.53
C MET A 355 -13.95 16.57 3.02
N VAL A 356 -13.24 15.54 2.55
CA VAL A 356 -12.98 15.33 1.13
C VAL A 356 -13.90 14.23 0.61
N THR A 357 -14.61 14.50 -0.47
CA THR A 357 -15.49 13.50 -1.08
C THR A 357 -14.68 12.45 -1.86
N PRO A 358 -15.21 11.22 -2.06
CA PRO A 358 -14.53 10.21 -2.86
C PRO A 358 -14.16 10.66 -4.28
N ARG A 359 -14.96 11.55 -4.87
CA ARG A 359 -14.72 12.10 -6.20
C ARG A 359 -13.50 13.03 -6.22
N GLU A 360 -13.39 13.93 -5.25
CA GLU A 360 -12.27 14.86 -5.11
C GLU A 360 -10.97 14.11 -4.78
N GLY A 361 -11.04 13.17 -3.82
CA GLY A 361 -9.90 12.33 -3.46
C GLY A 361 -9.39 11.50 -4.64
N MET A 362 -10.30 10.93 -5.45
CA MET A 362 -9.94 10.21 -6.67
C MET A 362 -9.32 11.13 -7.73
N SER A 363 -9.83 12.36 -7.88
CA SER A 363 -9.26 13.35 -8.81
C SER A 363 -7.80 13.72 -8.45
N ALA A 364 -7.54 13.97 -7.17
CA ALA A 364 -6.19 14.22 -6.68
C ALA A 364 -5.27 12.99 -6.89
N THR A 365 -5.80 11.79 -6.63
CA THR A 365 -5.08 10.53 -6.85
C THR A 365 -4.73 10.34 -8.33
N ILE A 366 -5.66 10.58 -9.24
CA ILE A 366 -5.43 10.54 -10.70
C ILE A 366 -4.32 11.50 -11.09
N SER A 367 -4.40 12.76 -10.64
CA SER A 367 -3.42 13.79 -10.97
C SER A 367 -2.01 13.39 -10.54
N TYR A 368 -1.87 12.84 -9.32
CA TYR A 368 -0.61 12.31 -8.81
C TYR A 368 -0.05 11.17 -9.69
N TRP A 369 -0.89 10.20 -10.04
CA TRP A 369 -0.46 9.03 -10.81
C TRP A 369 -0.18 9.35 -12.28
N GLN A 370 -0.87 10.31 -12.87
CA GLN A 370 -0.56 10.82 -14.21
C GLN A 370 0.80 11.51 -14.24
N GLU A 371 1.09 12.36 -13.25
CA GLU A 371 2.42 12.99 -13.13
C GLU A 371 3.51 11.95 -12.94
N ARG A 372 3.28 10.95 -12.08
CA ARG A 372 4.22 9.84 -11.90
C ARG A 372 4.40 9.03 -13.19
N LYS A 373 3.33 8.78 -13.96
CA LYS A 373 3.40 8.09 -15.25
C LYS A 373 4.24 8.87 -16.27
N ARG A 374 4.11 10.20 -16.31
CA ARG A 374 4.93 11.06 -17.19
C ARG A 374 6.42 10.95 -16.87
N ARG A 375 6.78 10.88 -15.58
CA ARG A 375 8.18 10.78 -15.14
C ARG A 375 8.79 9.40 -15.27
N THR A 376 7.99 8.36 -15.50
CA THR A 376 8.46 6.98 -15.55
C THR A 376 8.49 6.45 -16.98
N LEU A 377 9.37 5.46 -17.19
CA LEU A 377 9.43 4.72 -18.44
C LEU A 377 8.14 3.88 -18.60
N ASP A 378 7.32 4.25 -19.59
CA ASP A 378 6.16 3.46 -19.98
C ASP A 378 6.59 2.28 -20.88
N GLY A 379 5.68 1.35 -21.16
CA GLY A 379 6.04 0.22 -22.02
C GLY A 379 4.89 -0.72 -22.33
N PRO A 380 5.12 -1.68 -23.23
CA PRO A 380 4.12 -2.66 -23.62
C PRO A 380 3.86 -3.70 -22.52
N THR A 381 2.80 -4.48 -22.70
CA THR A 381 2.41 -5.57 -21.80
C THR A 381 3.45 -6.69 -21.75
N ILE A 382 3.37 -7.56 -20.74
CA ILE A 382 4.29 -8.70 -20.61
C ILE A 382 4.20 -9.66 -21.81
N TYR A 383 3.04 -9.74 -22.47
CA TYR A 383 2.85 -10.58 -23.66
C TYR A 383 3.73 -10.14 -24.83
N VAL A 384 3.92 -8.83 -25.01
CA VAL A 384 4.83 -8.29 -26.04
C VAL A 384 6.28 -8.58 -25.68
N TRP A 385 6.64 -8.44 -24.40
CA TRP A 385 7.97 -8.83 -23.93
C TRP A 385 8.26 -10.30 -24.23
N LEU A 386 7.34 -11.19 -23.87
CA LEU A 386 7.48 -12.63 -24.14
C LEU A 386 7.56 -12.90 -25.65
N PHE A 387 6.68 -12.27 -26.45
CA PHE A 387 6.68 -12.42 -27.90
C PHE A 387 8.02 -12.01 -28.53
N CYS A 388 8.53 -10.80 -28.21
CA CYS A 388 9.78 -10.30 -28.78
C CYS A 388 10.99 -11.13 -28.31
N VAL A 389 11.09 -11.42 -27.01
CA VAL A 389 12.24 -12.14 -26.44
C VAL A 389 12.26 -13.59 -26.94
N ILE A 390 11.15 -14.31 -26.83
CA ILE A 390 11.07 -15.70 -27.30
C ILE A 390 11.25 -15.76 -28.81
N GLY A 391 10.64 -14.82 -29.56
CA GLY A 391 10.74 -14.76 -31.02
C GLY A 391 12.19 -14.56 -31.50
N MET A 392 12.89 -13.56 -30.96
CA MET A 392 14.28 -13.28 -31.33
C MET A 392 15.24 -14.40 -30.92
N VAL A 393 15.06 -14.98 -29.73
CA VAL A 393 15.87 -16.14 -29.28
C VAL A 393 15.60 -17.36 -30.15
N SER A 394 14.34 -17.60 -30.54
CA SER A 394 13.98 -18.72 -31.42
C SER A 394 14.57 -18.56 -32.82
N LEU A 395 14.49 -17.35 -33.40
CA LEU A 395 15.11 -17.04 -34.70
C LEU A 395 16.63 -17.25 -34.67
N TYR A 396 17.30 -16.73 -33.63
CA TYR A 396 18.74 -16.94 -33.45
C TYR A 396 19.08 -18.43 -33.33
N SER A 397 18.34 -19.16 -32.51
CA SER A 397 18.55 -20.59 -32.27
C SER A 397 18.39 -21.41 -33.55
N ALA A 398 17.32 -21.16 -34.30
CA ALA A 398 17.08 -21.81 -35.59
C ALA A 398 18.18 -21.53 -36.61
N ALA A 399 18.69 -20.29 -36.64
CA ALA A 399 19.64 -19.80 -37.64
C ALA A 399 21.10 -20.24 -37.41
N PHE A 400 21.55 -20.36 -36.15
CA PHE A 400 22.98 -20.46 -35.83
C PHE A 400 23.38 -21.59 -34.87
N LEU A 401 22.49 -22.07 -33.99
CA LEU A 401 22.88 -23.07 -33.00
C LEU A 401 22.93 -24.48 -33.60
N PRO A 402 23.78 -25.40 -33.10
CA PRO A 402 23.77 -26.79 -33.52
C PRO A 402 22.50 -27.52 -33.06
N ASP A 403 22.21 -28.68 -33.67
CA ASP A 403 21.05 -29.52 -33.37
C ASP A 403 21.15 -30.23 -32.02
N ILE A 404 20.92 -29.46 -30.95
CA ILE A 404 20.95 -29.93 -29.57
C ILE A 404 19.63 -29.58 -28.88
N GLY A 405 19.05 -30.55 -28.17
CA GLY A 405 17.84 -30.35 -27.37
C GLY A 405 16.63 -29.94 -28.21
N LEU A 406 16.05 -28.77 -27.95
CA LEU A 406 14.85 -28.26 -28.64
C LEU A 406 15.16 -27.55 -29.97
N VAL A 407 16.44 -27.25 -30.26
CA VAL A 407 16.84 -26.49 -31.45
C VAL A 407 16.34 -27.10 -32.77
N PRO A 408 16.41 -28.44 -33.00
CA PRO A 408 15.92 -29.03 -34.26
C PRO A 408 14.45 -28.71 -34.52
N ARG A 409 13.59 -28.84 -33.51
CA ARG A 409 12.15 -28.54 -33.64
C ARG A 409 11.89 -27.06 -33.94
N ILE A 410 12.62 -26.16 -33.27
CA ILE A 410 12.51 -24.71 -33.51
C ILE A 410 12.96 -24.38 -34.94
N ARG A 411 14.01 -25.06 -35.44
CA ARG A 411 14.48 -24.93 -36.82
C ARG A 411 13.45 -25.47 -37.81
N ASP A 412 12.84 -26.62 -37.58
CA ASP A 412 11.81 -27.19 -38.46
C ASP A 412 10.62 -26.23 -38.62
N ILE A 413 10.15 -25.66 -37.50
CA ILE A 413 9.10 -24.63 -37.50
C ILE A 413 9.56 -23.41 -38.31
N SER A 414 10.79 -22.94 -38.10
CA SER A 414 11.32 -21.79 -38.83
C SER A 414 11.44 -22.08 -40.34
N LEU A 415 11.87 -23.27 -40.73
CA LEU A 415 11.99 -23.69 -42.13
C LEU A 415 10.62 -23.90 -42.79
N PHE A 416 9.60 -24.32 -42.03
CA PHE A 416 8.24 -24.37 -42.53
C PHE A 416 7.77 -22.99 -43.01
N PHE A 417 8.05 -21.92 -42.24
CA PHE A 417 7.69 -20.55 -42.61
C PHE A 417 8.65 -19.92 -43.63
N PHE A 418 9.96 -20.03 -43.42
CA PHE A 418 10.99 -19.30 -44.19
C PHE A 418 11.61 -20.10 -45.33
N ARG A 419 11.25 -21.39 -45.48
CA ARG A 419 11.65 -22.32 -46.55
C ARG A 419 13.14 -22.66 -46.65
N SER A 420 14.05 -21.86 -46.09
CA SER A 420 15.50 -22.14 -46.11
C SER A 420 16.23 -21.51 -44.91
N LEU A 421 17.37 -22.10 -44.53
CA LEU A 421 18.24 -21.56 -43.48
C LEU A 421 18.81 -20.19 -43.82
N TRP A 422 19.11 -19.96 -45.10
CA TRP A 422 19.58 -18.66 -45.56
C TRP A 422 18.52 -17.58 -45.32
N MET A 423 17.25 -17.88 -45.63
CA MET A 423 16.15 -16.95 -45.38
C MET A 423 15.94 -16.72 -43.88
N THR A 424 16.01 -17.75 -43.04
CA THR A 424 15.93 -17.58 -41.57
C THR A 424 17.04 -16.68 -41.03
N ARG A 425 18.28 -16.84 -41.52
CA ARG A 425 19.41 -15.96 -41.15
C ARG A 425 19.18 -14.53 -41.61
N LEU A 426 18.73 -14.34 -42.85
CA LEU A 426 18.41 -13.01 -43.38
C LEU A 426 17.33 -12.33 -42.54
N VAL A 427 16.24 -13.03 -42.21
CA VAL A 427 15.17 -12.51 -41.35
C VAL A 427 15.72 -12.11 -39.99
N PHE A 428 16.53 -12.96 -39.35
CA PHE A 428 17.16 -12.61 -38.07
C PHE A 428 18.01 -11.34 -38.17
N PHE A 429 18.87 -11.22 -39.18
CA PHE A 429 19.71 -10.02 -39.34
C PHE A 429 18.88 -8.76 -39.60
N LEU A 430 17.83 -8.85 -40.43
CA LEU A 430 16.94 -7.72 -40.70
C LEU A 430 16.17 -7.30 -39.43
N SER A 431 15.65 -8.26 -38.66
CA SER A 431 14.98 -7.98 -37.38
C SER A 431 15.95 -7.37 -36.36
N ALA A 432 17.16 -7.91 -36.22
CA ALA A 432 18.17 -7.38 -35.31
C ALA A 432 18.60 -5.95 -35.72
N ALA A 433 18.81 -5.71 -37.02
CA ALA A 433 19.13 -4.38 -37.54
C ALA A 433 18.00 -3.38 -37.29
N ALA A 434 16.74 -3.78 -37.49
CA ALA A 434 15.58 -2.94 -37.21
C ALA A 434 15.54 -2.53 -35.73
N HIS A 435 15.68 -3.49 -34.80
CA HIS A 435 15.73 -3.21 -33.36
C HIS A 435 16.86 -2.24 -32.98
N ILE A 436 18.05 -2.39 -33.56
CA ILE A 436 19.19 -1.49 -33.33
C ILE A 436 18.88 -0.08 -33.83
N ILE A 437 18.40 0.05 -35.07
CA ILE A 437 18.06 1.34 -35.68
C ILE A 437 16.98 2.05 -34.87
N GLU A 438 15.91 1.33 -34.52
CA GLU A 438 14.82 1.83 -33.70
C GLU A 438 15.29 2.26 -32.31
N ALA A 439 16.22 1.52 -31.69
CA ALA A 439 16.77 1.89 -30.39
C ALA A 439 17.56 3.20 -30.43
N PHE A 440 18.42 3.39 -31.44
CA PHE A 440 19.15 4.65 -31.62
C PHE A 440 18.20 5.82 -31.93
N PHE A 441 17.19 5.58 -32.76
CA PHE A 441 16.15 6.57 -33.01
C PHE A 441 15.40 6.93 -31.71
N ALA A 442 14.99 5.94 -30.93
CA ALA A 442 14.32 6.13 -29.64
C ALA A 442 15.19 6.92 -28.66
N TRP A 443 16.48 6.62 -28.58
CA TRP A 443 17.41 7.36 -27.72
C TRP A 443 17.52 8.84 -28.11
N HIS A 444 17.65 9.13 -29.40
CA HIS A 444 17.75 10.49 -29.91
C HIS A 444 16.46 11.29 -29.70
N LEU A 445 15.31 10.67 -29.95
CA LEU A 445 14.01 11.27 -29.68
C LEU A 445 13.78 11.49 -28.18
N ALA A 446 14.10 10.49 -27.35
CA ALA A 446 13.92 10.57 -25.91
C ALA A 446 14.79 11.64 -25.26
N LYS A 447 16.00 11.93 -25.76
CA LYS A 447 16.79 13.07 -25.27
C LYS A 447 16.08 14.42 -25.38
N ARG A 448 15.13 14.56 -26.31
CA ARG A 448 14.34 15.79 -26.50
C ARG A 448 13.05 15.78 -25.69
N VAL A 449 12.36 14.64 -25.67
CA VAL A 449 10.99 14.52 -25.13
C VAL A 449 10.96 14.00 -23.68
N ASP A 450 11.90 13.13 -23.31
CA ASP A 450 11.98 12.48 -22.00
C ASP A 450 13.45 12.20 -21.60
N PRO A 451 14.24 13.27 -21.37
CA PRO A 451 15.68 13.13 -21.16
C PRO A 451 16.04 12.29 -19.94
N ALA A 452 15.18 12.31 -18.91
CA ALA A 452 15.38 11.55 -17.68
C ALA A 452 15.37 10.02 -17.92
N ASN A 453 14.62 9.53 -18.90
CA ASN A 453 14.50 8.10 -19.21
C ASN A 453 15.13 7.71 -20.56
N ALA A 454 15.94 8.57 -21.17
CA ALA A 454 16.47 8.34 -22.52
C ALA A 454 17.24 7.01 -22.66
N SER A 455 18.03 6.63 -21.66
CA SER A 455 18.71 5.33 -21.64
C SER A 455 17.73 4.15 -21.48
N GLY A 456 16.66 4.33 -20.70
CA GLY A 456 15.59 3.35 -20.56
C GLY A 456 14.86 3.10 -21.88
N TRP A 457 14.53 4.16 -22.61
CA TRP A 457 13.91 4.07 -23.95
C TRP A 457 14.80 3.33 -24.95
N PHE A 458 16.10 3.61 -24.95
CA PHE A 458 17.08 2.88 -25.78
C PHE A 458 17.03 1.38 -25.51
N TRP A 459 17.25 0.95 -24.26
CA TRP A 459 17.33 -0.47 -23.93
C TRP A 459 16.00 -1.20 -24.10
N GLN A 460 14.88 -0.55 -23.75
CA GLN A 460 13.56 -1.14 -23.96
C GLN A 460 13.26 -1.30 -25.46
N THR A 461 13.60 -0.30 -26.29
CA THR A 461 13.40 -0.37 -27.75
C THR A 461 14.38 -1.34 -28.40
N PHE A 462 15.60 -1.48 -27.90
CA PHE A 462 16.54 -2.49 -28.38
C PHE A 462 15.98 -3.91 -28.22
N VAL A 463 15.30 -4.19 -27.10
CA VAL A 463 14.70 -5.51 -26.86
C VAL A 463 13.37 -5.69 -27.60
N LEU A 464 12.54 -4.65 -27.67
CA LEU A 464 11.14 -4.76 -28.10
C LEU A 464 10.84 -4.14 -29.47
N GLY A 465 11.82 -3.50 -30.10
CA GLY A 465 11.68 -2.78 -31.35
C GLY A 465 10.51 -1.77 -31.33
N PHE A 466 9.79 -1.73 -32.45
CA PHE A 466 8.65 -0.85 -32.69
C PHE A 466 7.59 -0.88 -31.57
N PHE A 467 7.41 -2.02 -30.90
CA PHE A 467 6.40 -2.15 -29.85
C PHE A 467 6.69 -1.28 -28.62
N SER A 468 7.96 -0.99 -28.34
CA SER A 468 8.37 0.04 -27.36
C SER A 468 8.35 1.43 -27.99
N LEU A 469 8.93 1.58 -29.19
CA LEU A 469 9.05 2.88 -29.86
C LEU A 469 7.71 3.61 -30.01
N ARG A 470 6.62 2.89 -30.31
CA ARG A 470 5.27 3.49 -30.41
C ARG A 470 4.82 4.24 -29.16
N PHE A 471 5.27 3.84 -27.97
CA PHE A 471 4.93 4.55 -26.72
C PHE A 471 5.69 5.86 -26.61
N LEU A 472 6.96 5.89 -27.01
CA LEU A 472 7.74 7.12 -27.07
C LEU A 472 7.19 8.07 -28.15
N LEU A 473 6.80 7.54 -29.32
CA LEU A 473 6.16 8.33 -30.36
C LEU A 473 4.86 8.98 -29.87
N LYS A 474 4.03 8.23 -29.13
CA LYS A 474 2.83 8.78 -28.51
C LYS A 474 3.17 9.89 -27.51
N ARG A 475 4.19 9.68 -26.67
CA ARG A 475 4.67 10.70 -25.71
C ARG A 475 5.20 11.96 -26.40
N ALA A 476 5.76 11.83 -27.60
CA ALA A 476 6.23 12.97 -28.39
C ALA A 476 5.10 13.75 -29.08
N SER A 477 3.89 13.18 -29.15
CA SER A 477 2.71 13.81 -29.73
C SER A 477 1.77 14.46 -28.71
N GLU A 478 1.99 14.18 -27.42
CA GLU A 478 1.33 14.83 -26.28
C GLU A 478 2.13 16.09 -25.88
#